data_AF-A0A845WU82-F1
#
_entry.id   AF-A0A845WU82-F1
#
_cell.length_a   1.000
_cell.length_b   1.000
_cell.length_c   1.000
_cell.angle_alpha   90.00
_cell.angle_beta   90.00
_cell.angle_gamma   90.00
#
_symmetry.space_group_name_H-M   'P 1'
#
loop_
_entity.id
_entity.type
_entity.pdbx_description
1 polymer ?
#
loop_
_entity_poly.entity_id
_entity_poly.type
_entity_poly.pdbx_seq_one_letter_code
_entity_poly.pdbx_strand_id
1 'polypeptide(L)'
;MSQTSAKLAIHVDGGTTVGLGHATRGIGLAEACKSLGFTVMFLIDPASGLKDFLSNRMQEVQVCEATPLGVLQAAQSIGASALVIDSYRFDGAALRLLQNQGLLIICFDDQANRALPVDVVINGSPAAPSLTYDVRPDTRLLLDVAYQVVRPEFWLHVPRDYDTPVRSLFVR
;
A
#
# COMPACT_ATOMS: atom_id res chain seq x y z
N MET A 1 18.75 -19.91 -17.08
CA MET A 1 19.02 -18.58 -16.48
C MET A 1 17.84 -18.23 -15.62
N SER A 2 18.01 -18.17 -14.30
CA SER A 2 16.93 -17.82 -13.37
C SER A 2 16.50 -16.38 -13.65
N GLN A 3 15.25 -16.15 -14.06
CA GLN A 3 14.69 -14.80 -14.12
C GLN A 3 14.60 -14.29 -12.68
N THR A 4 15.41 -13.28 -12.35
CA THR A 4 15.29 -12.60 -11.07
C THR A 4 13.95 -11.87 -11.06
N SER A 5 12.99 -12.35 -10.26
CA SER A 5 11.71 -11.66 -10.05
C SER A 5 11.96 -10.29 -9.45
N ALA A 6 11.29 -9.26 -9.98
CA ALA A 6 11.36 -7.91 -9.42
C ALA A 6 10.77 -7.91 -8.00
N LYS A 7 11.49 -7.27 -7.07
CA LYS A 7 11.11 -7.22 -5.66
C LYS A 7 10.40 -5.91 -5.33
N LEU A 8 9.32 -6.03 -4.56
CA LEU A 8 8.50 -4.94 -4.04
C LEU A 8 8.55 -4.96 -2.51
N ALA A 9 8.89 -3.84 -1.90
CA ALA A 9 8.73 -3.64 -0.46
C ALA A 9 7.40 -2.92 -0.18
N ILE A 10 6.67 -3.35 0.85
CA ILE A 10 5.45 -2.69 1.31
C ILE A 10 5.61 -2.35 2.79
N HIS A 11 5.63 -1.05 3.11
CA HIS A 11 5.53 -0.57 4.47
C HIS A 11 4.09 -0.19 4.80
N VAL A 12 3.54 -0.76 5.87
CA VAL A 12 2.19 -0.51 6.36
C VAL A 12 2.22 -0.23 7.84
N ASP A 13 1.35 0.69 8.28
CA ASP A 13 1.02 0.83 9.69
C ASP A 13 -0.02 -0.21 10.11
N GLY A 14 -0.08 -0.50 11.41
CA GLY A 14 -1.16 -1.27 12.00
C GLY A 14 -0.99 -1.44 13.48
N GLY A 15 -2.04 -1.97 14.11
CA GLY A 15 -2.09 -2.19 15.55
C GLY A 15 -3.44 -1.77 16.14
N THR A 16 -3.56 -1.82 17.47
CA THR A 16 -4.83 -1.57 18.17
C THR A 16 -5.37 -0.15 17.98
N THR A 17 -4.50 0.85 17.77
CA THR A 17 -4.89 2.25 17.59
C THR A 17 -5.19 2.61 16.14
N VAL A 18 -4.46 2.03 15.17
CA VAL A 18 -4.57 2.35 13.74
C VAL A 18 -5.55 1.42 13.01
N GLY A 19 -5.81 0.24 13.58
CA GLY A 19 -6.59 -0.82 12.96
C GLY A 19 -5.76 -1.66 11.97
N LEU A 20 -6.45 -2.45 11.16
CA LEU A 20 -5.85 -3.37 10.19
C LEU A 20 -6.10 -2.96 8.72
N GLY A 21 -6.60 -1.74 8.49
CA GLY A 21 -6.97 -1.26 7.16
C GLY A 21 -5.78 -1.26 6.19
N HIS A 22 -4.68 -0.60 6.56
CA HIS A 22 -3.45 -0.56 5.78
C HIS A 22 -2.87 -1.95 5.53
N ALA A 23 -2.79 -2.80 6.57
CA ALA A 23 -2.32 -4.17 6.42
C ALA A 23 -3.20 -4.97 5.43
N THR A 24 -4.52 -4.83 5.49
CA THR A 24 -5.45 -5.53 4.59
C THR A 24 -5.33 -5.02 3.15
N ARG A 25 -5.23 -3.70 2.95
CA ARG A 25 -4.99 -3.08 1.64
C ARG A 25 -3.65 -3.53 1.06
N GLY A 26 -2.59 -3.53 1.89
CA GLY A 26 -1.28 -4.04 1.55
C GLY A 26 -1.30 -5.50 1.11
N ILE A 27 -2.04 -6.37 1.81
CA ILE A 27 -2.20 -7.78 1.41
C ILE A 27 -2.85 -7.89 0.03
N GLY A 28 -3.93 -7.13 -0.24
CA GLY A 28 -4.59 -7.14 -1.54
C GLY A 28 -3.64 -6.73 -2.68
N LEU A 29 -2.83 -5.69 -2.45
CA LEU A 29 -1.83 -5.26 -3.42
C LEU A 29 -0.73 -6.33 -3.61
N ALA A 30 -0.25 -6.90 -2.50
CA ALA A 30 0.78 -7.92 -2.53
C ALA A 30 0.35 -9.16 -3.32
N GLU A 31 -0.88 -9.63 -3.13
CA GLU A 31 -1.45 -10.74 -3.90
C GLU A 31 -1.53 -10.40 -5.39
N ALA A 32 -1.98 -9.18 -5.75
CA ALA A 32 -2.02 -8.73 -7.14
C ALA A 32 -0.62 -8.66 -7.77
N CYS A 33 0.38 -8.18 -7.04
CA CYS A 33 1.76 -8.14 -7.53
C CYS A 33 2.34 -9.55 -7.67
N LYS A 34 2.07 -10.45 -6.71
CA LYS A 34 2.52 -11.85 -6.79
C LYS A 34 1.94 -12.58 -8.00
N SER A 35 0.67 -12.34 -8.34
CA SER A 35 0.05 -12.95 -9.54
C SER A 35 0.69 -12.46 -10.86
N LEU A 36 1.32 -11.28 -10.83
CA LEU A 36 2.12 -10.73 -11.92
C LEU A 36 3.60 -11.16 -11.87
N GLY A 37 3.98 -12.02 -10.92
CA GLY A 37 5.32 -12.58 -10.81
C GLY A 37 6.30 -11.75 -9.99
N PHE A 38 5.86 -10.77 -9.20
CA PHE A 38 6.71 -10.04 -8.26
C PHE A 38 6.91 -10.81 -6.95
N THR A 39 8.11 -10.68 -6.37
CA THR A 39 8.36 -11.05 -4.98
C THR A 39 8.01 -9.85 -4.10
N VAL A 40 7.21 -10.07 -3.05
CA VAL A 40 6.69 -8.97 -2.20
C VAL A 40 7.07 -9.23 -0.76
N MET A 41 7.71 -8.24 -0.14
CA MET A 41 8.09 -8.27 1.27
C MET A 41 7.43 -7.13 2.05
N PHE A 42 6.87 -7.47 3.21
CA PHE A 42 6.37 -6.47 4.16
C PHE A 42 7.48 -5.97 5.07
N LEU A 43 7.53 -4.66 5.24
CA LEU A 43 8.41 -3.96 6.17
C LEU A 43 7.55 -3.37 7.29
N ILE A 44 7.64 -3.90 8.51
CA ILE A 44 6.78 -3.48 9.61
C ILE A 44 7.56 -2.99 10.81
N ASP A 45 6.94 -2.05 11.53
CA ASP A 45 7.37 -1.64 12.85
C ASP A 45 7.27 -2.83 13.83
N PRO A 46 8.32 -3.15 14.62
CA PRO A 46 8.21 -4.16 15.67
C PRO A 46 7.05 -3.89 16.65
N ALA A 47 6.72 -2.62 16.91
CA ALA A 47 5.67 -2.21 17.83
C ALA A 47 4.25 -2.28 17.24
N SER A 48 4.09 -2.55 15.94
CA SER A 48 2.78 -2.58 15.27
C SER A 48 1.88 -3.75 15.70
N GLY A 49 2.46 -4.82 16.25
CA GLY A 49 1.74 -6.07 16.48
C GLY A 49 1.28 -6.78 15.19
N LEU A 50 1.71 -6.31 14.01
CA LEU A 50 1.32 -6.89 12.73
C LEU A 50 2.05 -8.18 12.37
N LYS A 51 3.16 -8.51 13.05
CA LYS A 51 4.04 -9.61 12.68
C LYS A 51 3.28 -10.93 12.53
N ASP A 52 2.51 -11.33 13.53
CA ASP A 52 1.76 -12.59 13.49
C ASP A 52 0.59 -12.50 12.50
N PHE A 53 -0.09 -11.35 12.44
CA PHE A 53 -1.20 -11.13 11.51
C PHE A 53 -0.77 -11.32 10.05
N LEU A 54 0.37 -10.73 9.68
CA LEU A 54 0.95 -10.80 8.34
C LEU A 54 1.62 -12.15 8.11
N SER A 55 2.40 -12.69 9.04
CA SER A 55 3.12 -13.96 8.83
C SER A 55 2.18 -15.14 8.57
N ASN A 56 0.97 -15.11 9.13
CA ASN A 56 -0.07 -16.12 8.88
C ASN A 56 -0.73 -16.03 7.50
N ARG A 57 -0.54 -14.92 6.79
CA ARG A 57 -1.17 -14.64 5.47
C ARG A 57 -0.14 -14.49 4.37
N MET A 58 1.04 -14.00 4.71
CA MET A 58 2.14 -13.61 3.85
C MET A 58 3.42 -14.22 4.39
N GLN A 59 4.21 -14.86 3.53
CA GLN A 59 5.43 -15.56 3.96
C GLN A 59 6.63 -14.62 4.19
N GLU A 60 6.63 -13.42 3.63
CA GLU A 60 7.78 -12.52 3.62
C GLU A 60 7.47 -11.25 4.43
N VAL A 61 7.87 -11.27 5.71
CA VAL A 61 7.73 -10.15 6.64
C VAL A 61 9.08 -9.90 7.30
N GLN A 62 9.57 -8.66 7.19
CA GLN A 62 10.77 -8.17 7.84
C GLN A 62 10.42 -7.04 8.80
N VAL A 63 11.05 -7.06 9.96
CA VAL A 63 10.93 -5.99 10.94
C VAL A 63 12.00 -4.94 10.65
N CYS A 64 11.62 -3.67 10.66
CA CYS A 64 12.55 -2.56 10.54
C CYS A 64 12.11 -1.40 11.43
N GLU A 65 13.00 -0.42 11.61
CA GLU A 65 12.62 0.84 12.22
C GLU A 65 11.62 1.56 11.29
N ALA A 66 10.47 1.97 11.82
CA ALA A 66 9.41 2.64 11.07
C ALA A 66 9.69 4.14 10.86
N THR A 67 10.92 4.44 10.47
CA THR A 67 11.36 5.77 10.03
C THR A 67 11.64 5.74 8.52
N PRO A 68 11.66 6.89 7.84
CA PRO A 68 11.96 6.92 6.41
C PRO A 68 13.27 6.23 6.05
N LEU A 69 14.33 6.50 6.82
CA LEU A 69 15.64 5.88 6.58
C LEU A 69 15.64 4.38 6.93
N GLY A 70 14.98 3.96 8.01
CA GLY A 70 14.91 2.55 8.39
C GLY A 70 14.15 1.70 7.37
N VAL A 71 13.01 2.19 6.89
CA VAL A 71 12.22 1.54 5.84
C VAL A 71 12.99 1.51 4.52
N LEU A 72 13.64 2.61 4.15
CA LEU A 72 14.46 2.69 2.95
C LEU A 72 15.62 1.68 2.97
N GLN A 73 16.39 1.65 4.06
CA GLN A 73 17.50 0.72 4.21
C GLN A 73 17.04 -0.73 4.15
N ALA A 74 15.91 -1.05 4.78
CA ALA A 74 15.33 -2.39 4.72
C ALA A 74 14.87 -2.75 3.29
N ALA A 75 14.30 -1.81 2.54
CA ALA A 75 13.93 -2.04 1.13
C ALA A 75 15.17 -2.23 0.24
N GLN A 76 16.23 -1.45 0.46
CA GLN A 76 17.49 -1.58 -0.28
C GLN A 76 18.21 -2.89 0.02
N SER A 77 18.24 -3.34 1.29
CA SER A 77 18.96 -4.56 1.69
C SER A 77 18.38 -5.82 1.06
N ILE A 78 17.09 -5.82 0.74
CA ILE A 78 16.43 -6.93 0.04
C ILE A 78 16.53 -6.81 -1.49
N GLY A 79 17.06 -5.68 -2.00
CA GLY A 79 17.13 -5.38 -3.42
C GLY A 79 15.78 -5.04 -4.03
N ALA A 80 14.91 -4.35 -3.29
CA ALA A 80 13.62 -3.90 -3.80
C ALA A 80 13.80 -2.86 -4.92
N SER A 81 13.02 -3.01 -5.98
CA SER A 81 12.94 -2.04 -7.09
C SER A 81 11.91 -0.94 -6.83
N ALA A 82 10.98 -1.20 -5.92
CA ALA A 82 9.90 -0.28 -5.55
C ALA A 82 9.58 -0.41 -4.06
N LEU A 83 9.17 0.70 -3.46
CA LEU A 83 8.73 0.82 -2.07
C LEU A 83 7.34 1.45 -2.03
N VAL A 84 6.37 0.69 -1.54
CA VAL A 84 5.00 1.14 -1.29
C VAL A 84 4.88 1.57 0.17
N ILE A 85 4.31 2.74 0.40
CA ILE A 85 4.08 3.30 1.73
C ILE A 85 2.58 3.48 1.92
N ASP A 86 2.04 2.77 2.89
CA ASP A 86 0.67 2.90 3.34
C ASP A 86 0.67 3.27 4.83
N SER A 87 1.08 4.50 5.09
CA SER A 87 1.24 5.07 6.43
C SER A 87 0.94 6.56 6.41
N TYR A 88 0.07 7.01 7.33
CA TYR A 88 -0.19 8.42 7.55
C TYR A 88 0.90 9.13 8.34
N ARG A 89 1.86 8.39 8.93
CA ARG A 89 2.97 8.96 9.70
C ARG A 89 4.06 9.55 8.83
N PHE A 90 4.09 9.20 7.55
CA PHE A 90 5.05 9.71 6.57
C PHE A 90 4.54 11.01 5.98
N ASP A 91 4.94 12.12 6.61
CA ASP A 91 4.67 13.46 6.11
C ASP A 91 5.52 13.82 4.87
N GLY A 92 5.30 15.01 4.31
CA GLY A 92 6.04 15.44 3.13
C GLY A 92 7.56 15.56 3.34
N ALA A 93 8.03 15.87 4.56
CA ALA A 93 9.46 15.95 4.85
C ALA A 93 10.07 14.54 4.92
N ALA A 94 9.37 13.61 5.57
CA ALA A 94 9.71 12.19 5.61
C ALA A 94 9.79 11.58 4.20
N LEU A 95 8.80 11.86 3.34
CA LEU A 95 8.77 11.34 1.97
C LEU A 95 9.90 11.92 1.10
N ARG A 96 10.31 13.17 1.29
CA ARG A 96 11.47 13.76 0.58
C ARG A 96 12.77 13.00 0.82
N LEU A 97 12.95 12.42 2.01
CA LEU A 97 14.14 11.62 2.33
C LEU A 97 14.26 10.35 1.48
N LEU A 98 13.15 9.90 0.87
CA LEU A 98 13.10 8.68 0.06
C LEU A 98 13.37 8.94 -1.43
N GLN A 99 13.43 10.21 -1.83
CA GLN A 99 13.62 10.57 -3.23
C GLN A 99 15.06 10.29 -3.70
N ASN A 100 15.20 10.00 -4.99
CA ASN A 100 16.49 9.77 -5.66
C ASN A 100 17.31 8.62 -5.06
N GLN A 101 16.66 7.63 -4.43
CA GLN A 101 17.33 6.50 -3.79
C GLN A 101 17.42 5.24 -4.67
N GLY A 102 17.01 5.34 -5.95
CA GLY A 102 17.01 4.22 -6.89
C GLY A 102 15.83 3.25 -6.73
N LEU A 103 14.81 3.61 -5.96
CA LEU A 103 13.54 2.89 -5.86
C LEU A 103 12.41 3.73 -6.43
N LEU A 104 11.43 3.06 -7.03
CA LEU A 104 10.13 3.67 -7.33
C LEU A 104 9.34 3.82 -6.02
N ILE A 105 9.05 5.06 -5.61
CA ILE A 105 8.32 5.37 -4.38
C ILE A 105 6.82 5.54 -4.69
N ILE A 106 6.00 4.69 -4.07
CA ILE A 106 4.55 4.64 -4.27
C ILE A 106 3.88 4.92 -2.92
N CYS A 107 2.92 5.85 -2.86
CA CYS A 107 2.13 6.09 -1.67
C CYS A 107 0.65 5.78 -1.88
N PHE A 108 0.04 5.14 -0.90
CA PHE A 108 -1.40 5.27 -0.71
C PHE A 108 -1.68 6.58 0.02
N ASP A 109 -2.63 7.35 -0.49
CA ASP A 109 -3.06 8.58 0.16
C ASP A 109 -4.55 8.85 -0.05
N ASP A 110 -5.32 8.78 1.04
CA ASP A 110 -6.77 8.87 0.98
C ASP A 110 -7.31 10.32 1.12
N GLN A 111 -6.46 11.29 1.51
CA GLN A 111 -6.91 12.61 2.00
C GLN A 111 -6.38 13.81 1.20
N ALA A 112 -5.32 13.65 0.41
CA ALA A 112 -4.60 14.69 -0.31
C ALA A 112 -4.25 15.93 0.54
N ASN A 113 -4.02 15.76 1.84
CA ASN A 113 -3.87 16.85 2.81
C ASN A 113 -2.41 17.14 3.21
N ARG A 114 -1.45 16.55 2.50
CA ARG A 114 -0.01 16.74 2.71
C ARG A 114 0.73 16.73 1.39
N ALA A 115 1.94 17.28 1.39
CA ALA A 115 2.85 17.15 0.26
C ALA A 115 3.21 15.67 0.05
N LEU A 116 3.09 15.20 -1.18
CA LEU A 116 3.38 13.83 -1.61
C LEU A 116 4.46 13.85 -2.71
N PRO A 117 5.73 14.15 -2.35
CA PRO A 117 6.82 14.20 -3.32
C PRO A 117 7.31 12.78 -3.64
N VAL A 118 6.44 11.98 -4.26
CA VAL A 118 6.66 10.56 -4.61
C VAL A 118 6.41 10.32 -6.10
N ASP A 119 6.79 9.14 -6.61
CA ASP A 119 6.68 8.84 -8.04
C ASP A 119 5.25 8.44 -8.43
N VAL A 120 4.54 7.76 -7.53
CA VAL A 120 3.15 7.34 -7.74
C VAL A 120 2.31 7.58 -6.48
N VAL A 121 1.11 8.13 -6.66
CA VAL A 121 0.08 8.16 -5.61
C VAL A 121 -1.09 7.29 -6.05
N ILE A 122 -1.57 6.44 -5.14
CA ILE A 122 -2.76 5.59 -5.34
C ILE A 122 -3.85 6.07 -4.39
N ASN A 123 -5.02 6.38 -4.94
CA ASN A 123 -6.23 6.62 -4.18
C ASN A 123 -7.45 6.05 -4.91
N GLY A 124 -7.92 4.89 -4.45
CA GLY A 124 -9.03 4.15 -5.06
C GLY A 124 -10.43 4.71 -4.74
N SER A 125 -10.52 5.80 -3.96
CA SER A 125 -11.80 6.41 -3.59
C SER A 125 -12.50 7.02 -4.82
N PRO A 126 -13.83 6.86 -4.96
CA PRO A 126 -14.60 7.59 -5.98
C PRO A 126 -14.47 9.12 -5.88
N ALA A 127 -14.16 9.63 -4.68
CA ALA A 127 -13.94 11.05 -4.46
C ALA A 127 -12.52 11.52 -4.81
N ALA A 128 -11.57 10.59 -5.05
CA ALA A 128 -10.16 10.90 -5.26
C ALA A 128 -9.90 11.91 -6.40
N PRO A 129 -10.57 11.81 -7.58
CA PRO A 129 -10.35 12.78 -8.66
C PRO A 129 -10.75 14.22 -8.32
N SER A 130 -11.58 14.41 -7.29
CA SER A 130 -12.04 15.74 -6.84
C SER A 130 -11.11 16.40 -5.81
N LEU A 131 -10.10 15.67 -5.32
CA LEU A 131 -9.14 16.18 -4.35
C LEU A 131 -7.99 16.95 -5.04
N THR A 132 -7.43 17.92 -4.33
CA THR A 132 -6.25 18.67 -4.79
C THR A 132 -5.00 18.07 -4.18
N TYR A 133 -4.17 17.44 -5.02
CA TYR A 133 -2.91 16.82 -4.58
C TYR A 133 -1.72 17.79 -4.69
N ASP A 134 -1.00 17.97 -3.59
CA ASP A 134 0.31 18.64 -3.57
C ASP A 134 1.41 17.63 -3.93
N VAL A 135 1.64 17.46 -5.24
CA VAL A 135 2.57 16.48 -5.82
C VAL A 135 3.56 17.16 -6.77
N ARG A 136 4.60 16.43 -7.16
CA ARG A 136 5.54 16.92 -8.17
C ARG A 136 4.91 16.84 -9.56
N PRO A 137 5.38 17.62 -10.54
CA PRO A 137 4.88 17.56 -11.91
C PRO A 137 5.02 16.19 -12.59
N ASP A 138 5.98 15.37 -12.15
CA ASP A 138 6.26 14.03 -12.68
C ASP A 138 5.57 12.91 -11.90
N THR A 139 4.85 13.22 -10.81
CA THR A 139 4.12 12.23 -10.02
C THR A 139 2.94 11.68 -10.81
N ARG A 140 2.84 10.35 -10.91
CA ARG A 140 1.69 9.68 -11.52
C ARG A 140 0.58 9.49 -10.50
N LEU A 141 -0.62 10.00 -10.82
CA LEU A 141 -1.81 9.81 -9.99
C LEU A 141 -2.65 8.64 -10.53
N LEU A 142 -2.91 7.66 -9.67
CA LEU A 142 -3.76 6.49 -9.92
C LEU A 142 -5.02 6.63 -9.06
N LEU A 143 -6.03 7.30 -9.61
CA LEU A 143 -7.22 7.78 -8.89
C LEU A 143 -8.51 7.11 -9.37
N ASP A 144 -9.49 7.02 -8.48
CA ASP A 144 -10.83 6.44 -8.70
C ASP A 144 -10.84 4.90 -8.55
N VAL A 145 -12.05 4.32 -8.58
CA VAL A 145 -12.35 2.90 -8.35
C VAL A 145 -11.58 1.94 -9.26
N ALA A 146 -11.11 2.42 -10.41
CA ALA A 146 -10.24 1.66 -11.32
C ALA A 146 -8.91 1.25 -10.67
N TYR A 147 -8.47 1.97 -9.63
CA TYR A 147 -7.24 1.69 -8.87
C TYR A 147 -7.53 1.27 -7.43
N GLN A 148 -8.79 0.94 -7.11
CA GLN A 148 -9.13 0.40 -5.82
C GLN A 148 -8.51 -0.99 -5.65
N VAL A 149 -7.64 -1.12 -4.65
CA VAL A 149 -7.11 -2.42 -4.27
C VAL A 149 -8.17 -3.17 -3.49
N VAL A 150 -8.54 -4.35 -4.01
CA VAL A 150 -9.44 -5.29 -3.36
C VAL A 150 -8.74 -6.64 -3.22
N ARG A 151 -9.16 -7.42 -2.22
CA ARG A 151 -8.57 -8.75 -2.01
C ARG A 151 -8.94 -9.73 -3.13
N PRO A 152 -8.15 -10.80 -3.35
CA PRO A 152 -8.38 -11.75 -4.43
C PRO A 152 -9.79 -12.37 -4.48
N GLU A 153 -10.44 -12.54 -3.32
CA GLU A 153 -11.79 -13.08 -3.23
C GLU A 153 -12.85 -12.17 -3.87
N PHE A 154 -12.47 -10.92 -4.15
CA PHE A 154 -13.29 -9.93 -4.83
C PHE A 154 -12.78 -9.63 -6.25
N TRP A 155 -11.76 -10.30 -6.80
CA TRP A 155 -11.34 -10.03 -8.19
C TRP A 155 -12.33 -10.55 -9.23
N LEU A 156 -12.97 -11.68 -8.92
CA LEU A 156 -14.00 -12.26 -9.77
C LEU A 156 -15.36 -11.73 -9.33
N HIS A 157 -15.90 -10.81 -10.09
CA HIS A 157 -17.27 -10.32 -9.89
C HIS A 157 -18.23 -11.11 -10.77
N VAL A 158 -19.18 -11.79 -10.15
CA VAL A 158 -20.47 -12.06 -10.77
C VAL A 158 -21.31 -10.80 -10.54
N PRO A 159 -21.76 -10.08 -11.58
CA PRO A 159 -22.69 -8.97 -11.41
C PRO A 159 -23.86 -9.43 -10.54
N ARG A 160 -24.07 -8.77 -9.42
CA ARG A 160 -25.27 -9.02 -8.62
C ARG A 160 -26.40 -8.21 -9.21
N ASP A 161 -27.52 -8.87 -9.41
CA ASP A 161 -28.77 -8.19 -9.73
C ASP A 161 -29.26 -7.50 -8.46
N TYR A 162 -29.37 -6.18 -8.50
CA TYR A 162 -29.75 -5.34 -7.36
C TYR A 162 -31.22 -4.90 -7.43
N ASP A 163 -32.04 -5.56 -8.26
CA ASP A 163 -33.48 -5.27 -8.39
C ASP A 163 -34.28 -5.50 -7.08
N THR A 164 -33.67 -6.11 -6.06
CA THR A 164 -34.27 -6.22 -4.73
C THR A 164 -33.98 -4.98 -3.88
N PRO A 165 -35.00 -4.23 -3.42
CA PRO A 165 -34.79 -3.11 -2.52
C PRO A 165 -34.15 -3.58 -1.22
N VAL A 166 -33.09 -2.90 -0.79
CA VAL A 166 -32.38 -3.18 0.47
C VAL A 166 -33.32 -2.90 1.64
N ARG A 167 -33.84 -3.96 2.29
CA ARG A 167 -34.86 -3.85 3.35
C ARG A 167 -34.29 -3.56 4.74
N SER A 168 -33.00 -3.88 4.98
CA SER A 168 -32.29 -3.55 6.21
C SER A 168 -30.77 -3.58 5.99
N LEU A 169 -30.07 -2.60 6.58
CA LEU A 169 -28.61 -2.45 6.55
C LEU A 169 -28.07 -2.50 7.99
N PHE A 170 -28.43 -3.53 8.75
CA PHE A 170 -27.80 -3.84 10.03
C PHE A 170 -27.89 -5.33 10.27
N VAL A 171 -26.74 -5.96 10.51
CA VAL A 171 -26.68 -7.28 11.15
C VAL A 171 -26.73 -6.98 12.66
N ARG A 172 -27.80 -7.38 13.33
CA ARG A 172 -27.93 -7.27 14.79
C ARG A 172 -27.12 -8.34 15.48
#